data_AF-A0A174QJX1-F1
#
_entry.id   AF-A0A174QJX1-F1
#
_cell.length_a   1.000
_cell.length_b   1.000
_cell.length_c   1.000
_cell.angle_alpha   90.00
_cell.angle_beta   90.00
_cell.angle_gamma   90.00
#
_symmetry.space_group_name_H-M   'P 1'
#
loop_
_entity.id
_entity.type
_entity.pdbx_description
1 polymer ?
#
loop_
_entity_poly.entity_id
_entity_poly.type
_entity_poly.pdbx_seq_one_letter_code
_entity_poly.pdbx_strand_id
1 'polypeptide(L)'
;MIIRTVCGYDFFEVSSAMQKAIRRADTGVAGFFALELWASGYRDYVWKRLYTISAEDCFGIITKEIEALWQGHELVNKNATEPKGRIFVSKAVILLCECRKNRDADHLQNFIYDRRDVDIEKWIDEVRRYPIPIPAYTFDVHTRKGKKQGRTKEEFFREEYKALQPRVPGLFDDLISTD
;
A
#
# COMPACT_ATOMS: atom_id res chain seq x y z
N MET A 1 27.12 -19.75 -5.07
CA MET A 1 27.91 -19.25 -3.93
C MET A 1 26.93 -18.93 -2.81
N ILE A 2 27.09 -19.51 -1.62
CA ILE A 2 26.21 -19.22 -0.47
C ILE A 2 26.60 -17.84 0.06
N ILE A 3 25.65 -16.90 0.09
CA ILE A 3 25.86 -15.55 0.62
C ILE A 3 25.53 -15.60 2.10
N ARG A 4 26.47 -15.20 2.97
CA ARG A 4 26.29 -15.27 4.42
C ARG A 4 26.32 -13.90 5.07
N THR A 5 25.61 -13.78 6.19
CA THR A 5 25.64 -12.61 7.06
C THR A 5 26.81 -12.67 8.04
N VAL A 6 27.05 -11.59 8.79
CA VAL A 6 28.18 -11.49 9.76
C VAL A 6 28.12 -12.53 10.88
N CYS A 7 26.92 -12.93 11.31
CA CYS A 7 26.71 -14.03 12.25
C CYS A 7 26.64 -15.42 11.59
N GLY A 8 26.90 -15.51 10.28
CA GLY A 8 27.05 -16.77 9.56
C GLY A 8 25.76 -17.40 9.03
N TYR A 9 24.62 -16.72 9.11
CA TYR A 9 23.35 -17.19 8.56
C TYR A 9 23.32 -17.08 7.03
N ASP A 10 22.49 -17.89 6.37
CA ASP A 10 22.20 -17.70 4.95
C ASP A 10 21.40 -16.40 4.73
N PHE A 11 21.86 -15.59 3.77
CA PHE A 11 21.27 -14.29 3.47
C PHE A 11 19.78 -14.37 3.11
N PHE A 12 19.37 -15.36 2.31
CA PHE A 12 18.00 -15.49 1.85
C PHE A 12 17.09 -15.97 2.97
N GLU A 13 17.59 -16.85 3.85
CA GLU A 13 16.87 -17.29 5.05
C GLU A 13 16.62 -16.12 6.00
N VAL A 14 17.63 -15.29 6.27
CA VAL A 14 17.51 -14.09 7.11
C VAL A 14 16.50 -13.10 6.52
N SER A 15 16.58 -12.81 5.22
CA SER A 15 15.63 -11.95 4.52
C SER A 15 14.19 -12.46 4.60
N SER A 16 14.03 -13.79 4.46
CA SER A 16 12.73 -14.44 4.55
C SER A 16 12.19 -14.42 5.98
N ALA A 17 13.05 -14.68 6.96
CA ALA A 17 12.70 -14.68 8.38
C ALA A 17 12.28 -13.28 8.85
N MET A 18 13.00 -12.22 8.43
CA MET A 18 12.63 -10.83 8.69
C MET A 18 11.21 -10.52 8.18
N GLN A 19 10.91 -10.80 6.91
CA GLN A 19 9.57 -10.56 6.34
C GLN A 19 8.49 -11.34 7.11
N LYS A 20 8.74 -12.62 7.34
CA LYS A 20 7.82 -13.51 8.04
C LYS A 20 7.56 -13.05 9.48
N ALA A 21 8.57 -12.57 10.18
CA ALA A 21 8.45 -12.04 11.53
C ALA A 21 7.62 -10.74 11.54
N ILE A 22 7.87 -9.81 10.61
CA ILE A 22 7.09 -8.58 10.48
C ILE A 22 5.61 -8.90 10.21
N ARG A 23 5.32 -9.81 9.27
CA ARG A 23 3.94 -10.27 8.98
C ARG A 23 3.22 -10.80 10.23
N ARG A 24 3.95 -11.40 11.16
CA ARG A 24 3.43 -11.99 12.40
C ARG A 24 3.55 -11.07 13.62
N ALA A 25 3.97 -9.82 13.43
CA ALA A 25 4.25 -8.88 14.51
C ALA A 25 5.24 -9.41 15.57
N ASP A 26 6.16 -10.30 15.18
CA ASP A 26 7.26 -10.73 16.03
C ASP A 26 8.40 -9.72 15.93
N THR A 27 8.27 -8.61 16.66
CA THR A 27 9.18 -7.47 16.61
C THR A 27 10.60 -7.85 17.01
N GLY A 28 10.78 -8.80 17.94
CA GLY A 28 12.09 -9.24 18.40
C GLY A 28 12.87 -9.94 17.29
N VAL A 29 12.26 -10.95 16.67
CA VAL A 29 12.87 -11.69 15.56
C VAL A 29 13.04 -10.81 14.32
N ALA A 30 12.04 -9.99 14.00
CA ALA A 30 12.11 -9.05 12.89
C ALA A 30 13.26 -8.04 13.05
N GLY A 31 13.40 -7.46 14.25
CA GLY A 31 14.44 -6.49 14.57
C GLY A 31 15.84 -7.11 14.48
N PHE A 32 16.02 -8.32 15.03
CA PHE A 32 17.29 -9.04 14.95
C PHE A 32 17.72 -9.24 13.49
N PHE A 33 16.88 -9.83 12.65
CA PHE A 33 17.24 -10.14 11.27
C PHE A 33 17.39 -8.89 10.39
N ALA A 34 16.61 -7.83 10.63
CA ALA A 34 16.81 -6.55 9.92
C ALA A 34 18.17 -5.92 10.25
N LEU A 35 18.56 -5.94 11.53
CA LEU A 35 19.85 -5.40 11.98
C LEU A 35 21.03 -6.28 11.57
N GLU A 36 20.83 -7.60 11.49
CA GLU A 36 21.82 -8.54 10.98
C GLU A 36 22.13 -8.28 9.50
N LEU A 37 21.10 -8.11 8.67
CA LEU A 37 21.27 -7.73 7.26
C LEU A 37 21.96 -6.38 7.12
N TRP A 38 21.57 -5.40 7.95
CA TRP A 38 22.21 -4.09 7.98
C TRP A 38 23.70 -4.20 8.31
N ALA A 39 24.04 -4.89 9.40
CA ALA A 39 25.42 -5.05 9.87
C ALA A 39 26.28 -5.83 8.86
N SER A 40 25.64 -6.66 8.05
CA SER A 40 26.30 -7.41 6.96
C SER A 40 26.49 -6.61 5.67
N GLY A 41 26.23 -5.30 5.69
CA GLY A 41 26.41 -4.43 4.52
C GLY A 41 25.25 -4.46 3.52
N TYR A 42 24.12 -5.11 3.86
CA TYR A 42 22.95 -5.23 2.98
C TYR A 42 21.89 -4.17 3.23
N ARG A 43 22.30 -2.96 3.62
CA ARG A 43 21.42 -1.82 3.95
C ARG A 43 20.34 -1.54 2.89
N ASP A 44 20.74 -1.37 1.63
CA ASP A 44 19.80 -1.03 0.57
C ASP A 44 18.80 -2.15 0.32
N TYR A 45 19.24 -3.39 0.53
CA TYR A 45 18.37 -4.55 0.43
C TYR A 45 17.36 -4.58 1.58
N VAL A 46 17.76 -4.26 2.82
CA VAL A 46 16.82 -4.14 3.95
C VAL A 46 15.73 -3.12 3.63
N TRP A 47 16.08 -1.94 3.15
CA TRP A 47 15.09 -0.92 2.79
C TRP A 47 14.16 -1.36 1.67
N LYS A 48 14.69 -1.97 0.60
CA LYS A 48 13.86 -2.55 -0.47
C LYS A 48 12.84 -3.54 0.09
N ARG A 49 13.28 -4.42 1.00
CA ARG A 49 12.40 -5.43 1.61
C ARG A 49 11.37 -4.80 2.53
N LEU A 50 11.75 -3.85 3.39
CA LEU A 50 10.80 -3.12 4.26
C LEU A 50 9.74 -2.38 3.43
N TYR A 51 10.12 -1.81 2.30
CA TYR A 51 9.19 -1.16 1.38
C TYR A 51 8.20 -2.18 0.78
N THR A 52 8.67 -3.32 0.27
CA THR A 52 7.79 -4.39 -0.25
C THR A 52 6.84 -4.90 0.84
N ILE A 53 7.35 -5.19 2.03
CA ILE A 53 6.56 -5.69 3.17
C ILE A 53 5.48 -4.67 3.58
N SER A 54 5.78 -3.38 3.50
CA SER A 54 4.80 -2.33 3.82
C SER A 54 3.59 -2.33 2.89
N ALA A 55 3.78 -2.70 1.61
CA ALA A 55 2.71 -2.76 0.62
C ALA A 55 2.04 -4.15 0.55
N GLU A 56 2.80 -5.22 0.83
CA GLU A 56 2.34 -6.60 0.74
C GLU A 56 1.58 -7.06 2.00
N ASP A 57 2.06 -6.68 3.18
CA ASP A 57 1.67 -7.31 4.45
C ASP A 57 0.98 -6.35 5.44
N CYS A 58 0.91 -5.05 5.14
CA CYS A 58 0.40 -4.02 6.05
C CYS A 58 -0.78 -3.23 5.47
N PHE A 59 -1.69 -2.79 6.35
CA PHE A 59 -2.87 -2.03 6.00
C PHE A 59 -2.58 -0.52 5.93
N GLY A 60 -3.32 0.18 5.06
CA GLY A 60 -3.34 1.63 5.01
C GLY A 60 -2.13 2.23 4.29
N ILE A 61 -1.74 3.44 4.68
CA ILE A 61 -0.75 4.25 3.97
C ILE A 61 0.68 4.11 4.55
N ILE A 62 0.95 3.06 5.32
CA ILE A 62 2.19 2.91 6.09
C ILE A 62 3.45 2.93 5.20
N THR A 63 3.35 2.55 3.93
CA THR A 63 4.43 2.67 2.94
C THR A 63 5.02 4.07 2.85
N LYS A 64 4.19 5.12 2.98
CA LYS A 64 4.66 6.51 2.99
C LYS A 64 5.55 6.81 4.20
N GLU A 65 5.24 6.25 5.35
CA GLU A 65 6.07 6.40 6.55
C GLU A 65 7.40 5.66 6.42
N ILE A 66 7.40 4.49 5.76
CA ILE A 66 8.65 3.78 5.45
C ILE A 66 9.51 4.57 4.46
N GLU A 67 8.89 5.19 3.47
CA GLU A 67 9.58 6.09 2.54
C GLU A 67 10.20 7.29 3.27
N ALA A 68 9.45 7.94 4.15
CA ALA A 68 9.95 9.07 4.93
C ALA A 68 11.13 8.68 5.84
N LEU A 69 11.09 7.50 6.46
CA LEU A 69 12.19 6.98 7.26
C LEU A 69 13.42 6.67 6.40
N TRP A 70 13.23 6.13 5.20
CA TRP A 70 14.33 5.92 4.24
C TRP A 70 14.95 7.25 3.79
N GLN A 71 14.13 8.26 3.47
CA GLN A 71 14.60 9.61 3.10
C GLN A 71 15.40 10.27 4.24
N GLY A 72 14.91 10.19 5.48
CA GLY A 72 15.62 10.69 6.65
C GLY A 72 16.95 9.97 6.88
N HIS A 73 16.97 8.67 6.61
CA HIS A 73 18.18 7.87 6.60
C HIS A 73 19.18 8.28 5.49
N GLU A 74 18.72 8.54 4.27
CA GLU A 74 19.60 9.05 3.19
C GLU A 74 20.16 10.43 3.54
N LEU A 75 19.34 11.31 4.13
CA LEU A 75 19.75 12.63 4.56
C LEU A 75 20.93 12.59 5.54
N VAL A 76 20.87 11.73 6.57
CA VAL A 76 21.97 11.61 7.55
C VAL A 76 23.23 10.95 6.98
N ASN A 77 23.15 10.36 5.79
CA ASN A 77 24.25 9.67 5.12
C ASN A 77 24.86 10.44 3.95
N LYS A 78 24.29 11.58 3.53
CA LYS A 78 24.66 12.32 2.31
C LYS A 78 26.15 12.63 2.14
N ASN A 79 26.93 12.69 3.24
CA ASN A 79 28.38 12.86 3.23
C ASN A 79 29.08 11.99 4.30
N ALA A 80 28.42 10.92 4.74
CA ALA A 80 28.97 10.07 5.79
C ALA A 80 30.02 9.12 5.20
N THR A 81 31.20 9.05 5.84
CA THR A 81 32.24 8.07 5.50
C THR A 81 31.87 6.66 5.97
N GLU A 82 31.01 6.56 6.98
CA GLU A 82 30.54 5.31 7.57
C GLU A 82 29.00 5.25 7.57
N PRO A 83 28.39 4.07 7.39
CA PRO A 83 26.94 3.92 7.40
C PRO A 83 26.31 4.34 8.74
N LYS A 84 25.47 5.38 8.69
CA LYS A 84 24.68 5.85 9.83
C LYS A 84 23.19 5.51 9.65
N GLY A 85 22.41 5.65 10.72
CA GLY A 85 20.97 5.61 10.61
C GLY A 85 20.30 4.25 10.81
N ARG A 86 20.97 3.28 11.47
CA ARG A 86 20.33 2.02 11.90
C ARG A 86 19.04 2.20 12.72
N ILE A 87 18.90 3.36 13.37
CA ILE A 87 17.71 3.73 14.13
C ILE A 87 16.48 3.89 13.23
N PHE A 88 16.63 4.36 11.99
CA PHE A 88 15.54 4.50 11.03
C PHE A 88 15.02 3.12 10.60
N VAL A 89 15.92 2.17 10.35
CA VAL A 89 15.55 0.76 10.09
C VAL A 89 14.83 0.16 11.29
N SER A 90 15.35 0.37 12.49
CA SER A 90 14.72 -0.14 13.73
C SER A 90 13.31 0.41 13.91
N LYS A 91 13.12 1.72 13.67
CA LYS A 91 11.81 2.36 13.73
C LYS A 91 10.86 1.83 12.66
N ALA A 92 11.34 1.63 11.43
CA ALA A 92 10.56 1.08 10.32
C ALA A 92 10.05 -0.33 10.67
N VAL A 93 10.92 -1.21 11.18
CA VAL A 93 10.54 -2.56 11.61
C VAL A 93 9.45 -2.52 12.68
N ILE A 94 9.61 -1.69 13.72
CA ILE A 94 8.62 -1.54 14.79
C ILE A 94 7.29 -1.07 14.21
N LEU A 95 7.29 -0.02 13.38
CA LEU A 95 6.06 0.50 12.77
C LEU A 95 5.34 -0.56 11.93
N LEU A 96 6.08 -1.35 11.14
CA LEU A 96 5.47 -2.42 10.35
C LEU A 96 4.94 -3.57 11.21
N CYS A 97 5.61 -3.90 12.31
CA CYS A 97 5.14 -4.92 13.25
C CYS A 97 3.86 -4.47 13.98
N GLU A 98 3.78 -3.21 14.40
CA GLU A 98 2.62 -2.61 15.09
C GLU A 98 1.46 -2.28 14.14
N CYS A 99 1.72 -2.17 12.83
CA CYS A 99 0.68 -1.88 11.84
C CYS A 99 -0.36 -3.00 11.78
N ARG A 100 -1.63 -2.66 11.54
CA ARG A 100 -2.65 -3.66 11.15
C ARG A 100 -2.18 -4.37 9.88
N LYS A 101 -2.38 -5.69 9.80
CA LYS A 101 -1.94 -6.50 8.66
C LYS A 101 -3.04 -6.62 7.60
N ASN A 102 -2.67 -6.56 6.33
CA ASN A 102 -3.56 -6.78 5.19
C ASN A 102 -2.71 -7.35 4.06
N ARG A 103 -3.19 -8.40 3.38
CA ARG A 103 -2.50 -9.05 2.26
C ARG A 103 -3.30 -8.99 0.95
N ASP A 104 -4.25 -8.09 0.84
CA ASP A 104 -5.13 -8.00 -0.34
C ASP A 104 -4.34 -7.64 -1.60
N ALA A 105 -3.28 -6.83 -1.49
CA ALA A 105 -2.39 -6.55 -2.61
C ALA A 105 -1.69 -7.83 -3.12
N ASP A 106 -1.13 -8.65 -2.20
CA ASP A 106 -0.54 -9.95 -2.53
C ASP A 106 -1.59 -10.92 -3.08
N HIS A 107 -2.76 -11.00 -2.46
CA HIS A 107 -3.85 -11.84 -2.91
C HIS A 107 -4.32 -11.44 -4.31
N LEU A 108 -4.51 -10.15 -4.58
CA LEU A 108 -4.91 -9.65 -5.89
C LEU A 108 -3.89 -10.05 -6.96
N GLN A 109 -2.60 -9.87 -6.68
CA GLN A 109 -1.54 -10.29 -7.59
C GLN A 109 -1.58 -11.82 -7.82
N ASN A 110 -1.65 -12.62 -6.76
CA ASN A 110 -1.66 -14.08 -6.87
C ASN A 110 -2.93 -14.61 -7.55
N PHE A 111 -4.10 -14.00 -7.32
CA PHE A 111 -5.36 -14.41 -7.96
C PHE A 111 -5.41 -14.05 -9.45
N ILE A 112 -4.91 -12.87 -9.81
CA ILE A 112 -4.91 -12.41 -11.20
C ILE A 112 -3.82 -13.14 -12.02
N TYR A 113 -2.60 -13.23 -11.49
CA TYR A 113 -1.45 -13.72 -12.28
C TYR A 113 -1.18 -15.21 -12.09
N ASP A 114 -1.27 -15.75 -10.88
CA ASP A 114 -0.83 -17.12 -10.59
C ASP A 114 -1.95 -18.16 -10.70
N ARG A 115 -3.22 -17.77 -10.49
CA ARG A 115 -4.34 -18.71 -10.60
C ARG A 115 -5.11 -18.67 -11.92
N ARG A 116 -4.98 -17.62 -12.74
CA ARG A 116 -5.89 -17.39 -13.90
C ARG A 116 -7.39 -17.55 -13.53
N ASP A 117 -7.75 -17.42 -12.25
CA ASP A 117 -9.15 -17.57 -11.79
C ASP A 117 -10.01 -16.41 -12.33
N VAL A 118 -9.36 -15.30 -12.64
CA VAL A 118 -9.89 -14.25 -13.50
C VAL A 118 -9.20 -14.40 -14.85
N ASP A 119 -9.82 -15.12 -15.77
CA ASP A 119 -9.41 -15.11 -17.17
C ASP A 119 -9.70 -13.70 -17.69
N ILE A 120 -8.71 -12.80 -17.58
CA ILE A 120 -8.84 -11.39 -17.93
C ILE A 120 -9.28 -11.25 -19.39
N GLU A 121 -8.85 -12.14 -20.28
CA GLU A 121 -9.27 -12.13 -21.68
C GLU A 121 -10.75 -12.52 -21.80
N LYS A 122 -11.18 -13.58 -21.12
CA LYS A 122 -12.60 -13.94 -21.04
C LYS A 122 -13.44 -12.87 -20.36
N TRP A 123 -12.95 -12.19 -19.33
CA TRP A 123 -13.65 -11.10 -18.66
C TRP A 123 -13.77 -9.88 -19.57
N ILE A 124 -12.72 -9.53 -20.30
CA ILE A 124 -12.75 -8.46 -21.32
C ILE A 124 -13.73 -8.83 -22.44
N ASP A 125 -13.72 -10.08 -22.92
CA ASP A 125 -14.63 -10.54 -23.96
C ASP A 125 -16.08 -10.67 -23.45
N GLU A 126 -16.29 -11.03 -22.19
CA GLU A 126 -17.59 -11.02 -21.53
C GLU A 126 -18.11 -9.60 -21.34
N VAL A 127 -17.28 -8.62 -20.95
CA VAL A 127 -17.67 -7.20 -20.88
C VAL A 127 -17.93 -6.64 -22.29
N ARG A 128 -17.23 -7.10 -23.32
CA ARG A 128 -17.55 -6.75 -24.72
C ARG A 128 -18.87 -7.36 -25.18
N ARG A 129 -19.15 -8.61 -24.81
CA ARG A 129 -20.36 -9.36 -25.20
C ARG A 129 -21.58 -8.96 -24.39
N TYR A 130 -21.38 -8.60 -23.12
CA TYR A 130 -22.37 -8.18 -22.13
C TYR A 130 -21.87 -6.91 -21.43
N PRO A 131 -21.98 -5.74 -22.08
CA PRO A 131 -21.52 -4.48 -21.50
C PRO A 131 -22.17 -4.23 -20.16
N ILE A 132 -21.34 -3.91 -19.16
CA ILE A 132 -21.83 -3.46 -17.86
C ILE A 132 -22.63 -2.18 -18.10
N PRO A 133 -23.92 -2.13 -17.70
CA PRO A 133 -24.72 -0.95 -17.91
C PRO A 133 -24.14 0.20 -17.09
N ILE A 134 -23.90 1.33 -17.74
CA ILE A 134 -23.43 2.55 -17.06
C ILE A 134 -24.49 2.97 -16.04
N PRO A 135 -24.14 3.04 -14.74
CA PRO A 135 -25.10 3.39 -13.69
C PRO A 135 -25.73 4.77 -13.94
N ALA A 136 -27.01 4.92 -13.59
CA ALA A 136 -27.75 6.16 -13.86
C ALA A 136 -27.14 7.39 -13.17
N TYR A 137 -26.59 7.23 -11.97
CA TYR A 137 -25.91 8.30 -11.22
C TYR A 137 -24.70 8.87 -11.97
N THR A 138 -24.16 8.15 -12.95
CA THR A 138 -23.06 8.63 -13.79
C THR A 138 -23.47 9.85 -14.62
N PHE A 139 -24.76 9.98 -14.97
CA PHE A 139 -25.22 11.02 -15.89
C PHE A 139 -25.58 12.31 -15.15
N ASP A 140 -24.54 13.03 -14.75
CA ASP A 140 -24.64 14.33 -14.07
C ASP A 140 -24.52 15.52 -15.04
N VAL A 141 -24.52 16.75 -14.48
CA VAL A 141 -24.34 18.01 -15.22
C VAL A 141 -23.00 18.12 -15.97
N HIS A 142 -21.99 17.32 -15.63
CA HIS A 142 -20.68 17.32 -16.30
C HIS A 142 -20.68 16.39 -17.51
N THR A 143 -21.47 15.32 -17.51
CA THR A 143 -21.57 14.40 -18.64
C THR A 143 -22.41 14.93 -19.80
N ARG A 144 -22.06 14.55 -21.04
CA ARG A 144 -22.84 14.90 -22.23
C ARG A 144 -24.29 14.41 -22.15
N LYS A 145 -24.51 13.22 -21.59
CA LYS A 145 -25.85 12.63 -21.46
C LYS A 145 -26.66 13.33 -20.36
N GLY A 146 -26.08 13.61 -19.20
CA GLY A 146 -26.78 14.35 -18.15
C GLY A 146 -27.09 15.79 -18.55
N LYS A 147 -26.19 16.48 -19.28
CA LYS A 147 -26.49 17.79 -19.90
C LYS A 147 -27.70 17.73 -20.83
N LYS A 148 -27.79 16.70 -21.69
CA LYS A 148 -28.95 16.49 -22.57
C LYS A 148 -30.23 16.15 -21.80
N GLN A 149 -30.11 15.54 -20.63
CA GLN A 149 -31.21 15.23 -19.73
C GLN A 149 -31.63 16.42 -18.85
N GLY A 150 -30.97 17.58 -18.97
CA GLY A 150 -31.31 18.78 -18.21
C GLY A 150 -30.80 18.78 -16.76
N ARG A 151 -29.82 17.92 -16.42
CA ARG A 151 -29.27 17.81 -15.07
C ARG A 151 -28.60 19.11 -14.62
N THR A 152 -28.81 19.49 -13.37
CA THR A 152 -28.33 20.77 -12.82
C THR A 152 -27.16 20.59 -11.85
N LYS A 153 -26.43 21.69 -11.58
CA LYS A 153 -25.38 21.70 -10.55
C LYS A 153 -25.94 21.48 -9.14
N GLU A 154 -27.13 21.98 -8.86
CA GLU A 154 -27.79 21.82 -7.56
C GLU A 154 -28.14 20.34 -7.30
N GLU A 155 -28.71 19.66 -8.29
CA GLU A 155 -28.94 18.21 -8.23
C GLU A 155 -27.63 17.45 -8.03
N PHE A 156 -26.57 17.80 -8.75
CA PHE A 156 -25.26 17.18 -8.59
C PHE A 156 -24.73 17.29 -7.16
N PHE A 157 -24.68 18.50 -6.58
CA PHE A 157 -24.18 18.68 -5.21
C PHE A 157 -24.97 17.86 -4.19
N ARG A 158 -26.29 17.80 -4.35
CA ARG A 158 -27.18 17.05 -3.46
C ARG A 158 -27.04 15.53 -3.62
N GLU A 159 -26.99 15.02 -4.85
CA GLU A 159 -26.87 13.58 -5.11
C GLU A 159 -25.50 13.04 -4.66
N GLU A 160 -24.40 13.73 -4.98
CA GLU A 160 -23.05 13.35 -4.54
C GLU A 160 -22.91 13.37 -3.02
N TYR A 161 -23.51 14.38 -2.37
CA TYR A 161 -23.54 14.48 -0.92
C TYR A 161 -24.31 13.33 -0.26
N LYS A 162 -25.46 12.93 -0.82
CA LYS A 162 -26.25 11.77 -0.36
C LYS A 162 -25.53 10.43 -0.61
N ALA A 163 -24.67 10.35 -1.63
CA ALA A 163 -23.98 9.13 -2.02
C ALA A 163 -22.79 8.75 -1.12
N LEU A 164 -22.26 9.68 -0.30
CA LEU A 164 -21.14 9.41 0.59
C LEU A 164 -21.50 8.32 1.62
N GLN A 165 -20.79 7.20 1.62
CA GLN A 165 -20.96 6.11 2.60
C GLN A 165 -19.63 5.36 2.87
N PRO A 166 -19.18 5.24 4.14
CA PRO A 166 -19.71 5.94 5.32
C PRO A 166 -19.34 7.43 5.26
N ARG A 167 -20.32 8.32 5.46
CA ARG A 167 -20.11 9.76 5.41
C ARG A 167 -19.57 10.30 6.74
N VAL A 168 -18.70 11.31 6.66
CA VAL A 168 -18.24 12.15 7.78
C VAL A 168 -18.75 13.59 7.58
N PRO A 169 -19.13 14.32 8.63
CA PRO A 169 -19.54 15.72 8.51
C PRO A 169 -18.44 16.63 7.93
N GLY A 170 -18.80 17.47 6.97
CA GLY A 170 -17.99 18.51 6.36
C GLY A 170 -18.37 19.92 6.86
N LEU A 171 -17.49 20.89 6.59
CA LEU A 171 -17.62 22.27 7.08
C LEU A 171 -18.70 23.12 6.41
N PHE A 172 -19.24 22.65 5.27
CA PHE A 172 -20.20 23.38 4.43
C PHE A 172 -21.45 22.56 4.12
N ASP A 173 -21.68 21.54 4.95
CA ASP A 173 -22.78 20.59 4.81
C ASP A 173 -24.15 21.27 4.93
N ASP A 174 -24.20 22.40 5.64
CA ASP A 174 -25.34 23.30 5.80
C ASP A 174 -25.67 24.09 4.53
N LEU A 175 -24.71 24.21 3.59
CA LEU A 175 -24.92 24.92 2.32
C LEU A 175 -25.49 24.03 1.21
N ILE A 176 -25.57 22.72 1.44
CA ILE A 176 -26.10 21.76 0.46
C ILE A 176 -27.58 21.53 0.77
N SER A 177 -28.47 21.93 -0.13
CA SER A 177 -29.90 21.63 -0.01
C SER A 177 -30.10 20.11 0.04
N THR A 178 -30.74 19.61 1.10
CA THR A 178 -30.97 18.17 1.29
C THR A 178 -32.40 17.71 0.95
N ASP A 179 -33.29 18.68 0.69
CA ASP A 179 -34.69 18.47 0.33
C ASP A 179 -34.88 18.01 -1.14
#